data_AF-A0A7T1HUC4-F1
#
_entry.id   AF-A0A7T1HUC4-F1
#
_cell.length_a   1.000
_cell.length_b   1.000
_cell.length_c   1.000
_cell.angle_alpha   90.00
_cell.angle_beta   90.00
_cell.angle_gamma   90.00
#
_symmetry.space_group_name_H-M   'P 1'
#
loop_
_entity.id
_entity.type
_entity.pdbx_description
1 polymer ?
#
loop_
_entity_poly.entity_id
_entity_poly.type
_entity_poly.pdbx_seq_one_letter_code
_entity_poly.pdbx_strand_id
1 'polypeptide(L)' 'MRTPTAVLNPLRSSTTASAADDRLALNQRITRLDSEARLAAERGDVTASARSILELLDCERRAGQSGPQVLQLIKPRS' A
#
# COMPACT_ATOMS: atom_id res chain seq x y z
N MET A 1 -36.19 -35.40 5.05
CA MET A 1 -35.34 -34.41 5.75
C MET A 1 -33.99 -34.38 5.04
N ARG A 2 -33.64 -33.27 4.38
CA ARG A 2 -32.39 -33.10 3.62
C ARG A 2 -31.56 -32.03 4.33
N THR A 3 -30.38 -32.38 4.81
CA THR A 3 -29.42 -31.42 5.40
C THR A 3 -28.74 -30.61 4.29
N PRO A 4 -28.55 -29.30 4.46
CA PRO A 4 -27.73 -28.51 3.54
C PRO A 4 -26.25 -28.66 3.93
N THR A 5 -25.47 -29.24 3.02
CA THR A 5 -24.01 -29.24 3.08
C THR A 5 -23.51 -27.81 2.90
N ALA A 6 -22.88 -27.25 3.93
CA ALA A 6 -22.22 -25.96 3.85
C ALA A 6 -20.95 -26.08 3.00
N VAL A 7 -20.94 -25.41 1.84
CA VAL A 7 -19.74 -25.28 1.00
C VAL A 7 -18.82 -24.24 1.67
N LEU A 8 -17.75 -24.72 2.30
CA LEU A 8 -16.69 -23.85 2.82
C LEU A 8 -15.98 -23.20 1.61
N ASN A 9 -16.12 -21.88 1.46
CA ASN A 9 -15.47 -21.10 0.41
C ASN A 9 -14.07 -20.65 0.87
N PRO A 10 -12.95 -21.13 0.30
CA PRO A 10 -11.60 -20.80 0.76
C PRO A 10 -11.06 -19.44 0.28
N LEU A 11 -11.89 -18.56 -0.32
CA LEU A 11 -11.44 -17.32 -0.98
C LEU A 11 -11.06 -16.14 -0.05
N ARG A 12 -10.81 -16.36 1.26
CA ARG A 12 -10.49 -15.26 2.21
C ARG A 12 -9.03 -15.19 2.65
N SER A 13 -8.20 -16.17 2.29
CA SER A 13 -6.84 -16.29 2.83
C SER A 13 -5.76 -15.61 1.98
N SER A 14 -6.02 -15.34 0.70
CA SER A 14 -5.02 -14.86 -0.27
C SER A 14 -4.83 -13.34 -0.28
N THR A 15 -5.84 -12.55 0.10
CA THR A 15 -5.79 -11.08 0.03
C THR A 15 -4.90 -10.47 1.12
N THR A 16 -4.86 -11.06 2.31
CA THR A 16 -4.06 -10.51 3.44
C THR A 16 -2.57 -10.77 3.28
N ALA A 17 -2.19 -11.91 2.71
CA ALA A 17 -0.80 -12.21 2.38
C ALA A 17 -0.26 -11.24 1.31
N SER A 18 -1.03 -11.05 0.22
CA SER A 18 -0.69 -10.07 -0.84
C SER A 18 -0.54 -8.66 -0.29
N ALA A 19 -1.45 -8.21 0.59
CA ALA A 19 -1.37 -6.87 1.17
C ALA A 19 -0.16 -6.69 2.12
N ALA A 20 0.29 -7.77 2.78
CA ALA A 20 1.49 -7.74 3.61
C ALA A 20 2.76 -7.67 2.75
N ASP A 21 2.79 -8.43 1.65
CA ASP A 21 3.89 -8.41 0.68
C ASP A 21 4.00 -7.05 -0.02
N ASP A 22 2.88 -6.48 -0.44
CA ASP A 22 2.82 -5.13 -1.03
C ASP A 22 3.35 -4.05 -0.06
N ARG A 23 3.00 -4.17 1.22
CA ARG A 23 3.48 -3.24 2.25
C ARG A 23 4.97 -3.39 2.51
N LEU A 24 5.49 -4.61 2.50
CA LEU A 24 6.92 -4.87 2.62
C LEU A 24 7.68 -4.28 1.42
N ALA A 25 7.16 -4.42 0.20
CA ALA A 25 7.74 -3.81 -1.00
C ALA A 25 7.75 -2.27 -0.94
N LEU A 26 6.66 -1.67 -0.46
CA LEU A 26 6.59 -0.21 -0.23
C LEU A 26 7.64 0.24 0.79
N ASN A 27 7.79 -0.47 1.91
CA ASN A 27 8.78 -0.15 2.94
C ASN A 27 10.22 -0.22 2.41
N GLN A 28 10.55 -1.25 1.62
CA GLN A 28 11.86 -1.36 0.98
C GLN A 28 12.13 -0.18 0.04
N ARG A 29 11.12 0.25 -0.72
CA ARG A 29 11.24 1.39 -1.62
C ARG A 29 11.40 2.71 -0.87
N ILE A 30 10.70 2.91 0.25
CA ILE A 30 10.87 4.06 1.14
C ILE A 30 12.33 4.15 1.61
N THR A 31 12.89 3.07 2.16
CA THR A 31 14.28 3.05 2.62
C THR A 31 15.28 3.42 1.51
N ARG A 32 15.07 2.87 0.31
CA ARG A 32 15.91 3.19 -0.85
C ARG A 32 15.82 4.67 -1.24
N LEU A 33 14.60 5.19 -1.38
CA LEU A 33 14.38 6.59 -1.79
C LEU A 33 14.93 7.59 -0.75
N ASP A 34 14.89 7.26 0.55
CA ASP A 34 15.50 8.09 1.60
C ASP A 34 17.02 8.20 1.40
N SER A 35 17.68 7.07 1.16
CA SER A 35 19.13 7.06 0.88
C SER A 35 19.48 7.83 -0.40
N GLU A 36 18.70 7.68 -1.46
CA GLU A 36 18.90 8.41 -2.72
C GLU A 36 18.70 9.92 -2.54
N ALA A 37 17.68 10.32 -1.77
CA ALA A 37 17.41 11.71 -1.45
C ALA A 37 18.56 12.36 -0.67
N ARG A 38 19.11 11.65 0.33
CA ARG A 38 20.26 12.09 1.14
C ARG A 38 21.51 12.25 0.27
N LEU A 39 21.86 11.24 -0.52
CA LEU A 39 23.02 11.28 -1.42
C LEU A 39 22.90 12.37 -2.49
N ALA A 40 21.70 12.65 -2.99
CA ALA A 40 21.46 13.76 -3.91
C ALA A 40 21.65 15.12 -3.20
N ALA A 41 21.11 15.27 -1.98
CA ALA A 41 21.27 16.48 -1.19
C ALA A 41 22.75 16.76 -0.83
N GLU A 42 23.50 15.73 -0.42
CA GLU A 42 24.94 15.83 -0.11
C GLU A 42 25.76 16.29 -1.33
N ARG A 43 25.35 15.91 -2.54
CA ARG A 43 25.98 16.36 -3.79
C ARG A 43 25.49 17.72 -4.27
N GLY A 44 24.55 18.35 -3.56
CA GLY A 44 23.93 19.61 -3.96
C GLY A 44 22.90 19.48 -5.09
N ASP A 45 22.52 18.27 -5.49
CA ASP A 45 21.46 18.03 -6.47
C ASP A 45 20.08 18.08 -5.80
N VAL A 46 19.64 19.32 -5.55
CA VAL A 46 18.36 19.62 -4.91
C VAL A 46 17.18 19.05 -5.71
N THR A 47 17.28 19.04 -7.04
CA THR A 47 16.19 18.59 -7.91
C THR A 47 16.00 17.08 -7.80
N ALA A 48 17.08 16.30 -7.86
CA ALA A 48 17.01 14.86 -7.67
C ALA A 48 16.56 14.51 -6.25
N SER A 49 17.07 15.21 -5.23
CA SER A 49 16.66 15.00 -3.84
C SER A 49 15.15 15.23 -3.65
N ALA A 50 14.62 16.35 -4.18
CA ALA A 50 13.20 16.66 -4.10
C ALA A 50 12.33 15.60 -4.78
N ARG A 51 12.75 15.08 -5.94
CA ARG A 51 12.01 13.99 -6.63
C ARG A 51 11.97 12.73 -5.79
N SER A 52 13.10 12.29 -5.24
CA SER A 52 13.16 11.12 -4.37
C SER A 52 12.29 11.27 -3.12
N ILE A 53 12.25 12.47 -2.51
CA ILE A 53 11.38 12.76 -1.36
C ILE A 53 9.90 12.66 -1.75
N LEU A 54 9.48 13.23 -2.87
CA LEU A 54 8.08 13.16 -3.30
C LEU A 54 7.64 11.71 -3.58
N GLU A 55 8.49 10.91 -4.24
CA GLU A 55 8.22 9.49 -4.46
C GLU A 55 8.15 8.70 -3.14
N LEU A 56 9.01 9.05 -2.17
CA LEU A 56 9.01 8.44 -0.85
C LEU A 56 7.70 8.70 -0.12
N LEU A 57 7.24 9.96 -0.08
CA LEU A 57 5.99 10.36 0.56
C LEU A 57 4.78 9.68 -0.08
N ASP A 58 4.81 9.47 -1.40
CA ASP A 58 3.78 8.70 -2.10
C ASP A 58 3.77 7.22 -1.68
N CYS A 59 4.94 6.63 -1.45
CA CYS A 59 5.03 5.26 -0.92
C CYS A 59 4.50 5.18 0.53
N GLU A 60 4.84 6.15 1.39
CA GLU A 60 4.32 6.24 2.77
C GLU A 60 2.80 6.37 2.80
N ARG A 61 2.24 7.24 1.96
CA ARG A 61 0.79 7.42 1.83
C ARG A 61 0.11 6.10 1.47
N ARG A 62 0.67 5.34 0.53
CA ARG A 62 0.14 4.04 0.11
C ARG A 62 0.30 2.97 1.19
N ALA A 63 1.44 2.95 1.88
CA ALA A 63 1.70 2.03 3.00
C ALA A 63 0.76 2.30 4.19
N GLY A 64 0.36 3.56 4.40
CA GLY A 64 -0.65 3.96 5.39
C GLY A 64 -2.10 3.71 4.96
N GLN A 65 -2.37 3.58 3.65
CA GLN A 65 -3.72 3.37 3.11
C GLN A 65 -4.19 1.90 3.15
N SER A 66 -3.41 0.98 3.71
CA SER A 66 -3.77 -0.43 3.87
C SER A 66 -4.71 -0.65 5.07
N GLY A 67 -5.92 -0.11 4.98
CA GLY A 67 -7.09 -0.51 5.76
C GLY A 67 -8.19 -0.99 4.80
N PRO A 68 -9.21 -1.76 5.26
CA PRO A 68 -10.30 -2.15 4.39
C PRO A 68 -10.89 -0.89 3.76
N GLN A 69 -10.84 -0.80 2.43
CA GLN A 69 -11.49 0.28 1.70
C GLN A 69 -12.98 0.18 2.02
N VAL A 70 -13.46 1.02 2.93
CA VAL A 70 -14.88 1.16 3.18
C VAL A 70 -15.44 1.78 1.91
N LEU A 71 -15.92 0.93 1.00
CA LEU A 71 -16.79 1.35 -0.10
C LEU A 71 -17.94 2.09 0.58
N GLN A 72 -17.89 3.41 0.59
CA GLN A 72 -19.04 4.22 0.94
C GLN A 72 -20.05 3.96 -0.16
N LEU A 73 -20.90 2.94 0.02
CA LEU A 73 -22.09 2.77 -0.81
C LEU A 73 -22.85 4.09 -0.70
N ILE A 74 -22.82 4.86 -1.78
CA ILE A 74 -23.68 6.03 -1.90
C ILE A 74 -25.10 5.48 -1.84
N LYS A 75 -25.81 5.74 -0.74
CA LYS A 75 -27.23 5.39 -0.64
C LYS A 75 -27.97 6.15 -1.74
N PRO A 76 -28.71 5.47 -2.63
CA PRO A 76 -29.53 6.17 -3.62
C PRO A 76 -30.61 6.96 -2.89
N ARG A 77 -30.78 8.23 -3.30
CA ARG A 77 -31.86 9.08 -2.79
C ARG A 77 -33.11 8.77 -3.61
N SER A 78 -33.88 7.79 -3.15
CA SER A 78 -35.31 7.63 -3.48
C SER A 78 -36.14 8.38 -2.45
#